data_AF-A0A7K2JB20-F1
#
_entry.id   AF-A0A7K2JB20-F1
#
_cell.length_a   1.000
_cell.length_b   1.000
_cell.length_c   1.000
_cell.angle_alpha   90.00
_cell.angle_beta   90.00
_cell.angle_gamma   90.00
#
_symmetry.space_group_name_H-M   'P 1'
#
loop_
_entity.id
_entity.type
_entity.pdbx_description
1 polymer ?
#
loop_
_entity_poly.entity_id
_entity_poly.type
_entity_poly.pdbx_seq_one_letter_code
_entity_poly.pdbx_strand_id
1 'polypeptide(L)'
;MLDESLLDAPEALARADRRDLLRGAAEAGARVRTAARHAAEAGIGNLAPEGRPRAVLVAGPGTAASGVADLIGALAGAAAPVVRIHPTGVAPAPAPCA
;
A
#
# COMPACT_ATOMS: atom_id res chain seq x y z
N MET A 1 24.86 -13.68 -5.75
CA MET A 1 25.28 -12.51 -6.56
C MET A 1 24.25 -12.40 -7.67
N LEU A 2 23.76 -11.18 -7.95
CA LEU A 2 22.84 -10.96 -9.06
C LEU A 2 23.62 -11.09 -10.38
N ASP A 3 22.95 -11.39 -11.48
CA ASP A 3 23.55 -11.33 -12.81
C ASP A 3 23.24 -9.94 -13.38
N GLU A 4 24.18 -9.01 -13.24
CA GLU A 4 23.99 -7.62 -13.64
C GLU A 4 23.78 -7.46 -15.15
N SER A 5 24.18 -8.46 -15.96
CA SER A 5 23.94 -8.45 -17.41
C SER A 5 22.45 -8.43 -17.77
N LEU A 6 21.57 -8.85 -16.86
CA LEU A 6 20.12 -8.78 -17.04
C LEU A 6 19.56 -7.37 -17.01
N LEU A 7 20.24 -6.40 -16.37
CA LEU A 7 19.78 -5.01 -16.32
C LEU A 7 19.83 -4.34 -17.70
N ASP A 8 20.75 -4.77 -18.56
CA ASP A 8 20.88 -4.29 -19.94
C ASP A 8 20.01 -5.07 -20.94
N ALA A 9 19.28 -6.10 -20.47
CA ALA A 9 18.44 -6.98 -21.29
C ALA A 9 16.99 -7.01 -20.77
N PRO A 10 16.17 -5.98 -21.07
CA PRO A 10 14.83 -5.81 -20.51
C PRO A 10 13.90 -7.01 -20.70
N GLU A 11 13.94 -7.66 -21.87
CA GLU A 11 13.11 -8.84 -22.16
C GLU A 11 13.55 -10.07 -21.35
N ALA A 12 14.85 -10.19 -21.06
CA ALA A 12 15.37 -11.24 -20.21
C ALA A 12 15.02 -10.99 -18.74
N LEU A 13 15.12 -9.74 -18.30
CA LEU A 13 14.73 -9.32 -16.96
C LEU A 13 13.23 -9.53 -16.72
N ALA A 14 12.37 -9.19 -17.68
CA ALA A 14 10.92 -9.40 -17.60
C ALA A 14 10.56 -10.89 -17.51
N ARG A 15 11.26 -11.77 -18.25
CA ARG A 15 11.07 -13.23 -18.14
C ARG A 15 11.53 -13.78 -16.78
N ALA A 16 12.57 -13.20 -16.20
CA ALA A 16 13.07 -13.59 -14.88
C ALA A 16 12.12 -13.12 -13.76
N ASP A 17 11.52 -11.93 -13.90
CA ASP A 17 10.57 -11.35 -12.94
C ASP A 17 9.14 -11.91 -13.09
N ARG A 18 8.99 -13.22 -12.91
CA ARG A 18 7.71 -13.95 -13.11
C ARG A 18 6.55 -13.47 -12.23
N ARG A 19 6.80 -12.62 -11.24
CA ARG A 19 5.82 -12.11 -10.28
C ARG A 19 5.73 -10.59 -10.32
N ASP A 20 6.36 -9.94 -11.29
CA ASP A 20 6.40 -8.48 -11.43
C ASP A 20 6.90 -7.75 -10.16
N LEU A 21 7.76 -8.39 -9.37
CA LEU A 21 8.26 -7.81 -8.12
C LEU A 21 9.23 -6.67 -8.39
N LEU A 22 10.11 -6.82 -9.39
CA LEU A 22 11.05 -5.76 -9.77
C LEU A 22 10.30 -4.61 -10.43
N ARG A 23 9.34 -4.91 -11.30
CA ARG A 23 8.46 -3.91 -11.90
C ARG A 23 7.66 -3.15 -10.83
N GLY A 24 7.04 -3.87 -9.90
CA GLY A 24 6.29 -3.27 -8.79
C GLY A 24 7.17 -2.41 -7.88
N ALA A 25 8.40 -2.83 -7.60
CA ALA A 25 9.36 -2.06 -6.82
C ALA A 25 9.81 -0.78 -7.56
N ALA A 26 10.09 -0.87 -8.85
CA ALA A 26 10.46 0.29 -9.68
C ALA A 26 9.35 1.35 -9.71
N GLU A 27 8.09 0.92 -9.77
CA GLU A 27 6.93 1.82 -9.75
C GLU A 27 6.60 2.41 -8.37
N ALA A 28 7.03 1.76 -7.28
CA ALA A 28 6.66 2.13 -5.92
C ALA A 28 6.99 3.59 -5.59
N GLY A 29 8.15 4.09 -6.01
CA GLY A 29 8.56 5.47 -5.75
C GLY A 29 7.64 6.50 -6.42
N ALA A 30 7.19 6.23 -7.65
CA ALA A 30 6.23 7.10 -8.33
C ALA A 30 4.86 7.07 -7.62
N ARG A 31 4.40 5.88 -7.21
CA ARG A 31 3.14 5.73 -6.45
C ARG A 31 3.17 6.48 -5.13
N VAL A 32 4.28 6.44 -4.39
CA VAL A 32 4.45 7.18 -3.12
C VAL A 32 4.39 8.69 -3.34
N ARG A 33 5.09 9.23 -4.34
CA ARG A 33 5.04 10.68 -4.64
C ARG A 33 3.64 11.13 -5.03
N THR A 34 2.94 10.34 -5.84
CA THR A 34 1.54 10.58 -6.21
C THR A 34 0.63 10.55 -4.98
N ALA A 35 0.75 9.54 -4.12
CA ALA A 35 -0.03 9.44 -2.89
C ALA A 35 0.22 10.62 -1.94
N ALA A 36 1.47 11.04 -1.77
CA ALA A 36 1.82 12.19 -0.95
C ALA A 36 1.19 13.49 -1.47
N ARG A 37 1.21 13.69 -2.80
CA ARG A 37 0.54 14.83 -3.43
C ARG A 37 -0.98 14.78 -3.19
N HIS A 38 -1.62 13.64 -3.40
CA HIS A 38 -3.06 13.49 -3.13
C HIS A 38 -3.42 13.71 -1.65
N ALA A 39 -2.58 13.27 -0.72
CA ALA A 39 -2.79 13.52 0.71
C ALA A 39 -2.71 15.02 1.06
N ALA A 40 -1.81 15.75 0.41
CA ALA A 40 -1.72 17.20 0.56
C ALA A 40 -2.95 17.90 -0.05
N GLU A 41 -3.36 17.53 -1.26
CA GLU A 41 -4.57 18.04 -1.92
C GLU A 41 -5.84 17.77 -1.11
N ALA A 42 -5.93 16.61 -0.46
CA ALA A 42 -7.03 16.23 0.42
C ALA A 42 -6.96 16.91 1.81
N GLY A 43 -5.92 17.69 2.11
CA GLY A 43 -5.79 18.41 3.37
C GLY A 43 -5.54 17.52 4.59
N ILE A 44 -5.04 16.29 4.40
CA ILE A 44 -4.82 15.32 5.49
C ILE A 44 -3.91 15.89 6.59
N GLY A 45 -2.88 16.64 6.21
CA GLY A 45 -1.96 17.30 7.16
C GLY A 45 -2.60 18.42 7.98
N ASN A 46 -3.72 18.99 7.53
CA ASN A 46 -4.42 20.10 8.20
C ASN A 46 -5.46 19.59 9.21
N LEU A 47 -5.62 18.28 9.31
CA LEU A 47 -6.59 17.67 10.21
C LEU A 47 -6.17 17.90 11.68
N ALA A 48 -6.74 18.89 12.36
CA ALA A 48 -6.53 19.19 13.78
C ALA A 48 -7.72 18.69 14.63
N PRO A 49 -7.67 17.48 15.23
CA PRO A 49 -8.78 16.98 16.02
C PRO A 49 -8.74 17.62 17.41
N GLU A 50 -9.85 18.22 17.82
CA GLU A 50 -10.02 18.81 19.16
C GLU A 50 -10.15 17.71 20.25
N GLY A 51 -9.07 16.97 20.50
CA GLY A 51 -8.92 16.10 21.67
C GLY A 51 -9.67 14.77 21.67
N ARG A 52 -10.33 14.35 20.58
CA ARG A 52 -10.95 13.02 20.46
C ARG A 52 -10.08 12.07 19.63
N PRO A 53 -9.96 10.78 19.99
CA PRO A 53 -9.17 9.84 19.20
C PRO A 53 -9.78 9.68 17.80
N ARG A 54 -8.99 9.95 16.76
CA ARG A 54 -9.34 9.61 15.37
C ARG A 54 -8.83 8.21 15.08
N ALA A 55 -9.72 7.22 15.08
CA ALA A 55 -9.35 5.90 14.60
C ALA A 55 -8.95 5.94 13.12
N VAL A 56 -7.94 5.17 12.75
CA VAL A 56 -7.57 4.92 11.35
C VAL A 56 -8.25 3.63 10.92
N LEU A 57 -9.14 3.75 9.93
CA LEU A 57 -9.86 2.62 9.37
C LEU A 57 -9.18 2.19 8.07
N VAL A 58 -8.66 0.96 8.03
CA VAL A 58 -7.99 0.42 6.84
C VAL A 58 -8.94 -0.54 6.13
N ALA A 59 -9.49 -0.09 5.02
CA ALA A 59 -10.32 -0.91 4.13
C ALA A 59 -9.56 -1.17 2.83
N GLY A 60 -9.47 -2.42 2.43
CA GLY A 60 -8.86 -2.78 1.16
C GLY A 60 -8.83 -4.28 0.92
N PRO A 61 -8.72 -4.69 -0.34
CA PRO A 61 -8.64 -6.09 -0.71
C PRO A 61 -7.26 -6.71 -0.41
N GLY A 62 -7.25 -8.02 -0.23
CA GLY A 62 -6.03 -8.84 -0.25
C GLY A 62 -5.06 -8.60 0.91
N THR A 63 -3.85 -9.16 0.75
CA THR A 63 -2.79 -9.14 1.77
C THR A 63 -2.19 -7.76 1.98
N ALA A 64 -2.24 -6.89 0.96
CA ALA A 64 -1.75 -5.52 1.04
C ALA A 64 -2.46 -4.72 2.13
N ALA A 65 -3.79 -4.82 2.22
CA ALA A 65 -4.56 -4.12 3.25
C ALA A 65 -4.24 -4.61 4.66
N SER A 66 -3.97 -5.91 4.84
CA SER A 66 -3.53 -6.46 6.12
C SER A 66 -2.16 -5.92 6.51
N GLY A 67 -1.17 -6.02 5.61
CA GLY A 67 0.18 -5.54 5.90
C GLY A 67 0.25 -4.04 6.19
N VAL A 68 -0.57 -3.24 5.50
CA VAL A 68 -0.68 -1.80 5.79
C VAL A 68 -1.32 -1.54 7.15
N ALA A 69 -2.38 -2.27 7.52
CA ALA A 69 -3.01 -2.14 8.82
C ALA A 69 -2.05 -2.50 9.96
N ASP A 70 -1.28 -3.58 9.80
CA ASP A 70 -0.28 -4.02 10.79
C ASP A 70 0.86 -2.98 10.91
N LEU A 71 1.37 -2.47 9.77
CA LEU A 71 2.41 -1.45 9.76
C LEU A 71 1.96 -0.14 10.42
N ILE A 72 0.79 0.38 10.05
CA ILE A 72 0.26 1.60 10.65
C ILE A 72 -0.07 1.37 12.13
N GLY A 73 -0.61 0.20 12.48
CA GLY A 73 -0.85 -0.20 13.87
C GLY A 73 0.43 -0.19 14.69
N ALA A 74 1.53 -0.73 14.16
CA ALA A 74 2.82 -0.73 14.83
C ALA A 74 3.41 0.69 15.01
N LEU A 75 3.26 1.57 14.01
CA LEU A 75 3.85 2.91 14.03
C LEU A 75 3.01 3.95 14.78
N ALA A 76 1.68 3.86 14.67
CA ALA A 76 0.74 4.89 15.11
C ALA A 76 -0.29 4.41 16.14
N GLY A 77 -0.30 3.11 16.49
CA GLY A 77 -1.29 2.52 17.40
C GLY A 77 -1.29 3.12 18.81
N ALA A 78 -0.16 3.69 19.25
CA ALA A 78 -0.07 4.41 20.52
C ALA A 78 -0.79 5.77 20.50
N ALA A 79 -0.92 6.39 19.33
CA ALA A 79 -1.57 7.68 19.15
C ALA A 79 -3.07 7.55 18.86
N ALA A 80 -3.48 6.51 18.14
CA ALA A 80 -4.88 6.24 17.86
C ALA A 80 -5.16 4.77 17.47
N PRO A 81 -6.39 4.26 17.67
CA PRO A 81 -6.78 2.93 17.23
C PRO A 81 -6.64 2.78 15.70
N VAL A 82 -6.09 1.64 15.26
CA VAL A 82 -6.02 1.26 13.83
C VAL A 82 -6.86 0.01 13.65
N VAL A 83 -7.91 0.08 12.85
CA VAL A 83 -8.88 -1.01 12.68
C VAL A 83 -8.95 -1.41 11.22
N ARG A 84 -8.68 -2.69 10.94
CA ARG A 84 -8.90 -3.27 9.62
C ARG A 84 -10.39 -3.52 9.42
N ILE A 85 -10.95 -3.00 8.34
CA ILE A 85 -12.32 -3.30 7.92
C ILE A 85 -12.27 -4.52 7.01
N HIS A 86 -12.99 -5.58 7.39
CA HIS A 86 -13.13 -6.77 6.56
C HIS A 86 -14.27 -6.59 5.56
N PRO A 87 -14.10 -7.05 4.30
CA PRO A 87 -15.21 -7.09 3.37
C PRO A 87 -16.37 -7.93 3.94
N THR A 88 -17.58 -7.40 3.85
CA THR A 88 -18.81 -8.09 4.25
C THR A 88 -19.81 -8.08 3.09
N GLY A 89 -20.65 -9.12 2.98
CA GLY A 89 -21.72 -9.19 1.96
C GLY A 89 -21.60 -10.39 1.03
N VAL A 90 -22.46 -10.42 0.00
CA VAL A 90 -22.49 -11.47 -1.02
C VAL A 90 -21.38 -11.15 -2.02
N ALA A 91 -20.35 -12.00 -2.13
CA ALA A 91 -19.05 -11.74 -2.78
C ALA A 91 -18.07 -10.82 -2.00
N PRO A 92 -17.62 -11.23 -0.80
CA PRO A 92 -16.64 -10.48 -0.01
C PRO A 92 -15.21 -10.60 -0.56
N ALA A 93 -14.95 -11.59 -1.43
CA ALA A 93 -13.66 -11.71 -2.10
C ALA A 93 -13.58 -10.66 -3.22
N PRO A 94 -12.52 -9.85 -3.27
CA PRO A 94 -12.29 -8.98 -4.42
C PRO A 94 -12.16 -9.84 -5.67
N ALA A 95 -12.73 -9.39 -6.79
CA ALA A 95 -12.44 -9.99 -8.08
C ALA A 95 -10.91 -10.00 -8.29
N PRO A 96 -10.34 -11.08 -8.88
CA PRO A 96 -8.92 -11.07 -9.20
C PRO A 96 -8.62 -9.85 -10.08
N CYS A 97 -7.64 -9.04 -9.69
CA CYS A 97 -7.15 -7.97 -10.56
C CYS A 97 -6.61 -8.62 -11.84
N ALA A 98 -7.25 -8.32 -12.98
CA ALA A 98 -6.76 -8.65 -14.30
C ALA A 98 -5.50 -7.85 -14.64
#